data_AF-A0A838X248-F1
#
_entry.id   AF-A0A838X248-F1
#
_cell.length_a   1.000
_cell.length_b   1.000
_cell.length_c   1.000
_cell.angle_alpha   90.00
_cell.angle_beta   90.00
_cell.angle_gamma   90.00
#
_symmetry.space_group_name_H-M   'P 1'
#
loop_
_entity.id
_entity.type
_entity.pdbx_description
1 polymer ?
#
loop_
_entity_poly.entity_id
_entity_poly.type
_entity_poly.pdbx_seq_one_letter_code
_entity_poly.pdbx_strand_id
1 'polypeptide(L)'
;MTETPLQRPGDSWADQAATHTFYALHGNALTDTYPALGFRLEVRDEGFQLLSVHWSARAALGEVGERLAQGEKAAVYVATWERIESENDPRLKRHAGE
;
A
#
# COMPACT_ATOMS: atom_id res chain seq x y z
N MET A 1 -23.36 2.64 -28.68
CA MET A 1 -21.90 2.47 -28.83
C MET A 1 -21.29 3.15 -27.63
N THR A 2 -20.75 2.38 -26.68
CA THR A 2 -20.16 2.93 -25.46
C THR A 2 -18.68 3.11 -25.75
N GLU A 3 -18.24 4.35 -25.96
CA GLU A 3 -16.82 4.65 -26.14
C GLU A 3 -16.07 4.27 -24.87
N THR A 4 -15.19 3.28 -24.94
CA THR A 4 -14.22 2.98 -23.89
C THR A 4 -13.25 4.16 -23.83
N PRO A 5 -13.11 4.86 -22.69
CA PRO A 5 -12.20 5.99 -22.62
C PRO A 5 -10.78 5.49 -22.89
N LEU A 6 -10.07 6.16 -23.80
CA LEU A 6 -8.67 5.87 -24.10
C LEU A 6 -7.86 5.94 -22.79
N GLN A 7 -7.39 4.80 -22.29
CA GLN A 7 -6.34 4.79 -21.26
C GLN A 7 -5.15 5.56 -21.83
N ARG A 8 -4.74 6.64 -21.16
CA ARG A 8 -3.49 7.32 -21.52
C ARG A 8 -2.34 6.37 -21.21
N PRO A 9 -1.37 6.19 -22.14
CA PRO A 9 -0.16 5.42 -21.83
C PRO A 9 0.57 6.12 -20.67
N GLY A 10 0.68 5.43 -19.53
CA GLY A 10 1.15 5.97 -18.24
C GLY A 10 0.12 6.00 -17.11
N ASP A 11 -1.15 5.70 -17.39
CA ASP A 11 -2.22 5.56 -16.38
C ASP A 11 -2.55 4.09 -16.04
N SER A 12 -1.77 3.12 -16.55
CA SER A 12 -1.93 1.70 -16.19
C SER A 12 -1.55 1.50 -14.72
N TRP A 13 -2.34 0.71 -13.99
CA TRP A 13 -2.00 0.35 -12.61
C TRP A 13 -0.65 -0.38 -12.55
N ALA A 14 -0.30 -1.13 -13.59
CA ALA A 14 0.96 -1.86 -13.68
C ALA A 14 2.17 -0.91 -13.68
N ASP A 15 2.04 0.27 -14.28
CA ASP A 15 3.11 1.28 -14.34
C ASP A 15 3.34 1.96 -12.98
N GLN A 16 2.37 1.87 -12.07
CA GLN A 16 2.42 2.43 -10.73
C GLN A 16 2.59 1.36 -9.63
N ALA A 17 2.94 0.14 -10.04
CA ALA A 17 3.37 -0.89 -9.11
C ALA A 17 4.67 -0.47 -8.42
N ALA A 18 4.74 -0.74 -7.12
CA ALA A 18 5.93 -0.55 -6.30
C ALA A 18 6.57 -1.89 -6.00
N THR A 19 7.87 -1.89 -5.67
CA THR A 19 8.54 -3.08 -5.16
C THR A 19 7.84 -3.56 -3.87
N HIS A 20 7.79 -4.87 -3.62
CA HIS A 20 7.16 -5.42 -2.41
C HIS A 20 7.81 -4.99 -1.08
N THR A 21 8.96 -4.32 -1.13
CA THR A 21 9.66 -3.71 0.01
C THR A 21 9.43 -2.20 0.12
N PHE A 22 8.53 -1.65 -0.72
CA PHE A 22 8.22 -0.22 -0.70
C PHE A 22 7.45 0.18 0.55
N TYR A 23 7.78 1.39 1.02
CA TYR A 23 7.28 2.02 2.22
C TYR A 23 7.28 3.55 2.04
N ALA A 24 6.10 4.21 2.08
CA ALA A 24 5.99 5.67 2.12
C ALA A 24 6.00 6.18 3.57
N LEU A 25 6.79 7.21 3.88
CA LEU A 25 6.71 7.89 5.17
C LEU A 25 5.65 8.99 5.13
N HIS A 26 4.84 9.08 6.19
CA HIS A 26 3.90 10.18 6.40
C HIS A 26 4.66 11.33 7.06
N GLY A 27 5.17 12.25 6.24
CA GLY A 27 5.65 13.53 6.72
C GLY A 27 6.80 14.17 5.93
N ASN A 28 7.09 15.42 6.29
CA ASN A 28 8.23 16.14 5.77
C ASN A 28 9.46 15.64 6.55
N ALA A 29 10.33 14.89 5.87
CA ALA A 29 11.53 14.24 6.44
C ALA A 29 12.50 15.17 7.24
N LEU A 30 12.25 16.49 7.26
CA LEU A 30 13.03 17.50 7.96
C LEU A 30 12.36 18.01 9.26
N THR A 31 11.09 17.68 9.53
CA THR A 31 10.32 18.22 10.68
C THR A 31 9.50 17.19 11.45
N ASP A 32 9.52 15.92 11.04
CA ASP A 32 8.62 14.94 11.63
C ASP A 32 8.94 14.63 13.10
N THR A 33 7.87 14.58 13.89
CA THR A 33 7.93 14.28 15.33
C THR A 33 8.02 12.78 15.50
N TYR A 34 8.90 12.31 16.36
CA TYR A 34 8.98 10.90 16.73
C TYR A 34 7.69 10.43 17.44
N PRO A 35 7.10 9.27 17.08
CA PRO A 35 7.49 8.31 16.04
C PRO A 35 7.15 8.76 14.60
N ALA A 36 8.00 8.37 13.64
CA ALA A 36 7.65 8.51 12.22
C ALA A 36 6.70 7.38 11.80
N LEU A 37 5.54 7.75 11.26
CA LEU A 37 4.57 6.80 10.72
C LEU A 37 4.83 6.60 9.23
N GLY A 38 4.67 5.38 8.74
CA GLY A 38 4.66 5.12 7.32
C GLY A 38 3.52 4.20 6.90
N PHE A 39 3.18 4.23 5.62
CA PHE A 39 2.14 3.42 5.03
C PHE A 39 2.51 2.91 3.62
N ARG A 40 1.87 1.82 3.20
CA ARG A 40 1.86 1.35 1.81
C ARG A 40 0.49 0.79 1.47
N LEU A 41 0.19 0.77 0.18
CA LEU A 41 -1.05 0.24 -0.36
C LEU A 41 -0.79 -1.16 -0.90
N GLU A 42 -1.50 -2.14 -0.35
CA GLU A 42 -1.35 -3.54 -0.71
C GLU A 42 -2.62 -4.04 -1.37
N VAL A 43 -2.49 -4.69 -2.53
CA VAL A 43 -3.58 -5.48 -3.11
C VAL A 43 -3.40 -6.91 -2.62
N ARG A 44 -4.44 -7.47 -2.01
CA ARG A 44 -4.44 -8.85 -1.49
C ARG A 44 -5.63 -9.63 -2.02
N ASP A 45 -5.46 -10.95 -2.11
CA ASP A 45 -6.55 -11.87 -2.43
C ASP A 45 -7.44 -12.18 -1.20
N GLU A 46 -8.44 -13.06 -1.39
CA GLU A 46 -9.32 -13.52 -0.31
C GLU A 46 -8.61 -14.31 0.80
N GLY A 47 -7.46 -14.91 0.50
CA GLY A 47 -6.59 -15.62 1.44
C GLY A 47 -5.58 -14.69 2.12
N PHE A 48 -5.75 -13.38 1.98
CA PHE A 48 -4.81 -12.35 2.45
C PHE A 48 -3.39 -12.48 1.88
N GLN A 49 -3.19 -13.20 0.78
CA GLN A 49 -1.88 -13.23 0.11
C GLN A 49 -1.61 -11.90 -0.58
N LEU A 50 -0.38 -11.40 -0.45
CA LEU A 50 0.04 -10.17 -1.11
C LEU A 50 0.18 -10.41 -2.61
N LEU A 51 -0.63 -9.70 -3.40
CA LEU A 51 -0.60 -9.76 -4.87
C LEU A 51 0.32 -8.68 -5.43
N SER A 52 0.19 -7.45 -4.93
CA SER A 52 0.98 -6.30 -5.39
C SER A 52 1.01 -5.18 -4.36
N VAL A 53 1.93 -4.24 -4.56
CA VAL A 53 2.03 -2.98 -3.79
C VAL A 53 2.00 -1.82 -4.77
N HIS A 54 1.38 -0.71 -4.38
CA HIS A 54 1.20 0.47 -5.25
C HIS A 54 1.65 1.77 -4.58
N TRP A 55 2.12 2.71 -5.41
CA TRP A 55 2.41 4.08 -4.99
C TRP A 55 1.14 4.91 -4.80
N SER A 56 0.07 4.60 -5.52
CA SER A 56 -1.17 5.38 -5.54
C SER A 56 -2.41 4.54 -5.28
N ALA A 57 -3.39 5.14 -4.60
CA ALA A 57 -4.69 4.51 -4.35
C ALA A 57 -5.45 4.26 -5.66
N ARG A 58 -5.30 5.15 -6.65
CA ARG A 58 -5.92 5.00 -7.98
C ARG A 58 -5.40 3.74 -8.68
N ALA A 59 -4.09 3.49 -8.63
CA ALA A 59 -3.50 2.31 -9.25
C ALA A 59 -3.92 1.02 -8.53
N ALA A 60 -3.86 1.00 -7.20
CA ALA A 60 -4.31 -0.15 -6.42
C ALA A 60 -5.78 -0.51 -6.68
N LEU A 61 -6.66 0.50 -6.72
CA LEU A 61 -8.09 0.32 -7.02
C LEU A 61 -8.32 -0.05 -8.49
N GLY A 62 -7.50 0.45 -9.41
CA GLY A 62 -7.52 0.05 -10.81
C GLY A 62 -7.24 -1.44 -10.99
N GLU A 63 -6.18 -1.95 -10.35
CA GLU A 63 -5.86 -3.39 -10.36
C GLU A 63 -7.01 -4.22 -9.77
N VAL A 64 -7.55 -3.81 -8.62
CA VAL A 64 -8.68 -4.52 -8.00
C VAL A 64 -9.89 -4.54 -8.93
N GLY A 65 -10.21 -3.43 -9.60
CA GLY A 65 -11.29 -3.37 -10.58
C GLY A 65 -11.12 -4.35 -11.74
N GLU A 66 -9.89 -4.46 -12.27
CA GLU A 66 -9.58 -5.40 -13.35
C GLU A 66 -9.66 -6.86 -12.91
N ARG A 67 -9.15 -7.19 -11.71
CA ARG A 67 -9.25 -8.53 -11.13
C ARG A 67 -10.70 -8.94 -10.88
N LEU A 68 -11.50 -8.04 -10.32
CA LEU A 68 -12.93 -8.27 -10.12
C LEU A 68 -13.66 -8.50 -11.44
N ALA A 69 -13.30 -7.78 -12.50
CA ALA A 69 -13.85 -8.00 -13.85
C ALA A 69 -13.47 -9.37 -14.44
N GLN A 70 -12.35 -9.96 -14.00
CA GLN A 70 -11.90 -11.31 -14.36
C GLN A 70 -12.50 -12.41 -13.46
N GLY A 71 -13.30 -12.05 -12.46
CA GLY A 71 -13.91 -12.98 -11.51
C GLY A 71 -12.99 -13.37 -10.34
N GLU A 72 -11.84 -12.71 -10.20
CA GLU A 72 -10.96 -12.87 -9.05
C GLU A 72 -11.45 -12.04 -7.86
N LYS A 73 -11.12 -12.47 -6.63
CA LYS A 73 -11.38 -11.69 -5.43
C LYS A 73 -10.10 -10.99 -4.99
N ALA A 74 -10.13 -9.66 -4.99
CA ALA A 74 -9.03 -8.84 -4.50
C ALA A 74 -9.56 -7.61 -3.76
N ALA A 75 -8.78 -7.09 -2.82
CA ALA A 75 -9.07 -5.86 -2.11
C ALA A 75 -7.80 -5.06 -1.82
N VAL A 76 -7.96 -3.74 -1.68
CA VAL A 76 -6.87 -2.84 -1.27
C VAL A 76 -6.86 -2.71 0.25
N TYR A 77 -5.67 -2.84 0.83
CA TYR A 77 -5.38 -2.64 2.24
C TYR A 77 -4.35 -1.54 2.42
N VAL A 78 -4.47 -0.77 3.50
CA VAL A 78 -3.43 0.16 3.95
C VAL A 78 -2.64 -0.54 5.04
N ALA A 79 -1.38 -0.87 4.75
CA ALA A 79 -0.45 -1.40 5.74
C ALA A 79 0.35 -0.24 6.33
N THR A 80 0.25 -0.02 7.63
CA THR A 80 0.94 1.05 8.37
C THR A 80 2.01 0.47 9.29
N TRP A 81 3.11 1.19 9.48
CA TRP A 81 4.13 0.87 10.48
C TRP A 81 4.60 2.15 11.19
N GLU A 82 5.16 1.96 12.37
CA GLU A 82 5.88 3.01 13.10
C GLU A 82 7.38 2.73 13.02
N ARG A 83 8.17 3.70 12.57
CA ARG A 83 9.63 3.62 12.70
C ARG A 83 10.00 4.04 14.12
N ILE A 84 10.46 3.06 14.89
CA ILE A 84 11.00 3.23 16.23
C ILE A 84 12.53 3.24 16.09
N GLU A 85 13.16 4.34 16.51
CA GLU A 85 14.61 4.57 16.32
C GLU A 85 15.43 4.13 17.53
N SER A 86 14.77 3.70 18.60
CA SER A 86 15.39 3.25 19.85
C SER A 86 14.88 1.88 20.25
N GLU A 87 15.79 0.92 20.42
CA GLU A 87 15.48 -0.41 20.98
C GLU A 87 14.98 -0.33 22.44
N ASN A 88 15.22 0.80 23.11
CA ASN A 88 14.74 1.05 24.47
C ASN A 88 13.36 1.72 24.52
N ASP A 89 12.70 1.94 23.37
CA ASP A 89 11.38 2.55 23.36
C ASP A 89 10.36 1.70 24.15
N PRO A 90 9.67 2.27 25.15
CA PRO A 90 8.75 1.53 26.00
C PRO A 90 7.57 0.90 25.24
N ARG A 91 7.28 1.35 24.00
CA ARG A 91 6.26 0.74 23.14
C ARG A 91 6.68 -0.62 22.60
N LEU A 92 7.98 -0.86 22.38
CA LEU A 92 8.49 -2.17 21.95
C LEU A 92 8.31 -3.24 23.02
N LYS A 93 8.46 -2.87 24.30
CA LYS A 93 8.29 -3.79 25.43
C LYS A 93 6.84 -4.16 25.70
N ARG A 94 5.88 -3.31 25.28
CA ARG A 94 4.46 -3.51 25.55
C ARG A 94 3.84 -4.61 24.68
N HIS A 95 4.42 -4.89 23.51
CA HIS A 95 3.92 -5.93 22.58
C HIS A 95 4.68 -7.26 22.66
N ALA A 96 5.77 -7.35 23.41
CA ALA A 96 6.59 -8.57 23.55
C ALA A 96 6.16 -9.47 24.73
N GLY A 97 5.00 -9.19 25.35
CA GLY A 97 4.55 -9.82 26.59
C GLY A 97 3.06 -10.16 26.65
N GLU A 98 2.42 -10.39 25.51
CA GLU A 98 1.11 -11.09 25.41
C GLU A 98 1.28 -12.44 24.72
#